data_AF-A0A9X8ZZR9-F1
#
_entry.id   AF-A0A9X8ZZR9-F1
#
_cell.length_a   1.000
_cell.length_b   1.000
_cell.length_c   1.000
_cell.angle_alpha   90.00
_cell.angle_beta   90.00
_cell.angle_gamma   90.00
#
_symmetry.space_group_name_H-M   'P 1'
#
loop_
_entity.id
_entity.type
_entity.pdbx_description
1 polymer ?
#
loop_
_entity_poly.entity_id
_entity_poly.type
_entity_poly.pdbx_seq_one_letter_code
_entity_poly.pdbx_strand_id
1 'polypeptide(L)'
;EPIQKIAKGDFSVKIRNEEKYDGEIGVLVKSINDMTDELNTMEKMRQEFVSNVSHEIQSPLTSIKGFARALQDDNLSEEKRKHYLTIIETETTRLSKLSQNLLKLTLLESEEYTPERV
;
A
#
# COMPACT_ATOMS: atom_id res chain seq x y z
N GLU A 1 14.18 3.19 -25.80
CA GLU A 1 13.63 1.83 -25.99
C GLU A 1 12.73 1.37 -24.84
N PRO A 2 11.59 0.71 -25.12
CA PRO A 2 10.67 0.15 -24.12
C PRO A 2 11.36 -0.71 -23.07
N ILE A 3 12.33 -1.54 -23.47
CA ILE A 3 13.10 -2.41 -22.57
C ILE A 3 13.85 -1.60 -21.51
N GLN A 4 14.45 -0.46 -21.87
CA GLN A 4 15.15 0.40 -20.90
C GLN A 4 14.20 1.05 -19.90
N LYS A 5 12.94 1.30 -20.29
CA LYS A 5 11.92 1.85 -19.41
C LYS A 5 11.40 0.80 -18.44
N ILE A 6 11.09 -0.40 -18.95
CA ILE A 6 10.71 -1.57 -18.14
C ILE A 6 11.81 -1.87 -17.12
N ALA A 7 13.08 -1.91 -17.54
CA ALA A 7 14.22 -2.13 -16.64
C ALA A 7 14.41 -1.03 -15.57
N LYS A 8 13.84 0.16 -15.78
CA LYS A 8 13.82 1.27 -14.81
C LYS A 8 12.54 1.29 -13.95
N GLY A 9 11.68 0.29 -14.08
CA GLY A 9 10.44 0.16 -13.31
C GLY A 9 9.21 0.84 -13.93
N ASP A 10 9.32 1.35 -15.15
CA ASP A 10 8.14 1.84 -15.89
C ASP A 10 7.47 0.65 -16.60
N PHE A 11 6.55 0.00 -15.90
CA PHE A 11 5.77 -1.15 -16.41
C PHE A 11 4.52 -0.75 -17.20
N SER A 12 4.32 0.56 -17.42
CA SER A 12 3.17 1.05 -18.23
C SER A 12 3.41 0.90 -19.74
N VAL A 13 4.63 0.56 -20.13
CA VAL A 13 5.06 0.49 -21.53
C VAL A 13 5.20 -0.95 -22.00
N LYS A 14 5.01 -1.16 -23.30
CA LYS A 14 5.16 -2.47 -23.95
C LYS A 14 6.09 -2.38 -25.15
N ILE A 15 6.68 -3.52 -25.51
CA ILE A 15 7.32 -3.69 -26.81
C ILE A 15 6.20 -3.69 -27.86
N ARG A 16 6.22 -2.71 -28.77
CA ARG A 16 5.20 -2.56 -29.82
C ARG A 16 5.55 -3.37 -31.07
N ASN A 17 4.54 -3.64 -31.90
CA ASN A 17 4.65 -4.44 -33.13
C ASN A 17 5.16 -5.87 -32.87
N GLU A 18 4.56 -6.55 -31.90
CA GLU A 18 4.92 -7.92 -31.51
C GLU A 18 4.86 -8.88 -32.70
N GLU A 19 3.92 -8.65 -33.62
CA GLU A 19 3.71 -9.41 -34.85
C GLU A 19 4.88 -9.37 -35.84
N LYS A 20 5.83 -8.45 -35.66
CA LYS A 20 7.05 -8.36 -36.48
C LYS A 20 8.15 -9.32 -36.03
N TYR A 21 7.99 -9.96 -34.87
CA TYR A 21 8.94 -10.91 -34.34
C TYR A 21 8.38 -12.33 -34.47
N ASP A 22 9.17 -13.23 -35.03
CA ASP A 22 8.82 -14.63 -35.22
C ASP A 22 9.77 -15.56 -34.46
N GLY A 23 9.45 -16.86 -34.48
CA GLY A 23 10.23 -17.90 -33.80
C GLY A 23 10.45 -17.61 -32.30
N GLU A 24 11.64 -17.91 -31.82
CA GLU A 24 12.01 -17.77 -30.41
C GLU A 24 12.01 -16.30 -29.94
N ILE A 25 12.30 -15.35 -30.84
CA ILE A 25 12.30 -13.92 -30.52
C ILE A 25 10.87 -13.42 -30.32
N GLY A 26 9.92 -13.87 -31.14
CA GLY A 26 8.50 -13.56 -30.96
C GLY A 26 7.97 -14.06 -29.61
N VAL A 27 8.33 -15.30 -29.23
CA VAL A 27 8.00 -15.86 -27.92
C VAL A 27 8.60 -15.03 -26.79
N LEU A 28 9.88 -14.65 -26.88
CA LEU A 28 10.54 -13.81 -25.87
C LEU A 28 9.86 -12.44 -25.72
N VAL A 29 9.54 -11.77 -26.83
CA VAL A 29 8.84 -10.47 -26.81
C VAL A 29 7.49 -10.58 -26.13
N LYS A 30 6.71 -11.63 -26.45
CA LYS A 30 5.43 -11.90 -25.80
C LYS A 30 5.60 -12.13 -24.30
N SER A 31 6.53 -13.00 -23.90
CA SER A 31 6.80 -13.27 -22.48
C SER A 31 7.24 -12.03 -21.70
N ILE A 32 8.01 -11.13 -22.33
CA ILE A 32 8.39 -9.86 -21.70
C ILE A 32 7.17 -8.96 -21.49
N ASN A 33 6.28 -8.85 -22.49
CA ASN A 33 5.07 -8.04 -22.36
C ASN A 33 4.09 -8.63 -21.33
N ASP A 34 3.92 -9.96 -21.29
CA ASP A 34 3.11 -10.65 -20.28
C ASP A 34 3.67 -10.39 -18.86
N MET A 35 4.99 -10.53 -18.67
CA MET A 35 5.66 -10.20 -17.40
C MET A 35 5.49 -8.72 -17.04
N THR A 36 5.55 -7.83 -18.02
CA THR A 36 5.39 -6.38 -17.80
C THR A 36 3.98 -6.04 -17.36
N ASP A 37 2.95 -6.70 -17.91
CA ASP A 37 1.56 -6.54 -17.47
C ASP A 37 1.35 -6.99 -16.03
N GLU A 38 1.94 -8.13 -15.64
CA GLU A 38 1.87 -8.64 -14.27
C GLU A 38 2.54 -7.68 -13.29
N LEU A 39 3.75 -7.20 -13.62
CA LEU A 39 4.47 -6.22 -12.80
C LEU A 39 3.72 -4.89 -12.69
N ASN A 40 3.08 -4.43 -13.77
CA ASN A 40 2.25 -3.22 -13.74
C ASN A 40 1.02 -3.40 -12.84
N THR A 41 0.42 -4.59 -12.85
CA THR A 41 -0.72 -4.93 -11.99
C THR A 41 -0.29 -4.95 -10.52
N MET A 42 0.85 -5.59 -10.22
CA MET A 42 1.45 -5.55 -8.87
C MET A 42 1.74 -4.12 -8.41
N GLU A 43 2.34 -3.28 -9.27
CA GLU A 43 2.64 -1.90 -8.93
C GLU A 43 1.38 -1.08 -8.64
N LYS A 44 0.30 -1.28 -9.40
CA LYS A 44 -1.00 -0.66 -9.11
C LYS A 44 -1.57 -1.12 -7.78
N MET A 45 -1.57 -2.41 -7.49
CA MET A 45 -2.03 -2.95 -6.21
C MET A 45 -1.22 -2.37 -5.04
N ARG A 46 0.11 -2.25 -5.20
CA ARG A 46 0.99 -1.62 -4.20
C ARG A 46 0.61 -0.15 -3.97
N GLN A 47 0.36 0.61 -5.03
CA GLN A 47 -0.06 2.02 -4.93
C GLN A 47 -1.42 2.17 -4.24
N GLU A 48 -2.40 1.35 -4.61
CA GLU A 48 -3.71 1.31 -3.97
C GLU A 48 -3.61 0.96 -2.49
N PHE A 49 -2.79 -0.04 -2.14
CA PHE A 49 -2.53 -0.40 -0.75
C PHE A 49 -1.97 0.77 0.05
N VAL A 50 -0.91 1.44 -0.44
CA VAL A 50 -0.31 2.59 0.25
C VAL A 50 -1.33 3.72 0.43
N SER A 51 -2.15 3.99 -0.60
CA SER A 51 -3.20 5.00 -0.54
C SER A 51 -4.25 4.66 0.52
N ASN A 52 -4.75 3.42 0.53
CA ASN A 52 -5.75 2.95 1.47
C ASN A 52 -5.25 3.01 2.92
N VAL A 53 -4.03 2.52 3.17
CA VAL A 53 -3.39 2.59 4.49
C VAL A 53 -3.23 4.03 4.94
N SER A 54 -2.82 4.94 4.05
CA SER A 54 -2.68 6.36 4.37
C SER A 54 -4.02 6.98 4.80
N HIS A 55 -5.10 6.69 4.08
CA HIS A 55 -6.44 7.16 4.46
C HIS A 55 -6.93 6.57 5.78
N GLU A 56 -6.73 5.28 6.01
CA GLU A 56 -7.11 4.61 7.25
C GLU A 56 -6.35 5.12 8.47
N ILE A 57 -5.11 5.60 8.31
CA ILE A 57 -4.34 6.27 9.37
C ILE A 57 -4.80 7.71 9.58
N GLN A 58 -5.09 8.45 8.51
CA GLN A 58 -5.46 9.87 8.58
C GLN A 58 -6.76 10.11 9.36
N SER A 59 -7.75 9.24 9.20
CA SER A 59 -9.05 9.36 9.87
C SER A 59 -8.95 9.33 11.41
N PRO A 60 -8.42 8.27 12.06
CA PRO A 60 -8.25 8.21 13.51
C PRO A 60 -7.32 9.31 14.03
N LEU A 61 -6.26 9.65 13.28
CA LEU A 61 -5.34 10.72 13.68
C LEU A 61 -6.03 12.09 13.70
N THR A 62 -6.91 12.36 12.74
CA THR A 62 -7.70 13.59 12.69
C THR A 62 -8.66 13.67 13.88
N SER A 63 -9.34 12.57 14.21
CA SER A 63 -10.20 12.47 15.39
C SER A 63 -9.43 12.72 16.68
N ILE A 64 -8.30 12.02 16.89
CA ILE A 64 -7.45 12.20 18.07
C ILE A 64 -7.04 13.65 18.23
N LYS A 65 -6.55 14.28 17.15
CA LYS A 65 -6.14 15.69 17.16
C LYS A 65 -7.30 16.63 17.48
N GLY A 66 -8.49 16.37 16.92
CA GLY A 66 -9.70 17.16 17.17
C GLY A 66 -10.14 17.11 18.63
N PHE A 67 -10.25 15.91 19.20
CA PHE A 67 -10.65 15.74 20.59
C PHE A 67 -9.58 16.19 21.58
N ALA A 68 -8.29 16.00 21.27
CA ALA A 68 -7.21 16.54 22.07
C ALA A 68 -7.25 18.07 22.15
N ARG A 69 -7.61 18.76 21.06
CA ARG A 69 -7.84 20.21 21.07
C ARG A 69 -9.09 20.58 21.87
N ALA A 70 -10.18 19.85 21.73
CA ALA A 70 -11.41 20.10 22.48
C ALA A 70 -11.22 19.95 24.00
N LEU A 71 -10.30 19.08 24.43
CA LEU A 71 -9.94 18.91 25.85
C LEU A 71 -9.19 20.10 26.47
N GLN A 72 -8.68 21.03 25.64
CA GLN A 72 -8.02 22.26 26.09
C GLN A 72 -9.02 23.34 26.53
N ASP A 73 -10.33 23.13 26.33
CA ASP A 73 -11.36 24.04 26.84
C ASP A 73 -11.55 23.84 28.35
N ASP A 74 -11.25 24.89 29.13
CA ASP A 74 -11.38 24.89 30.59
C ASP A 74 -12.84 24.86 31.07
N ASN A 75 -13.80 25.20 30.20
CA ASN A 75 -15.24 25.16 30.52
C ASN A 75 -15.90 23.82 30.15
N LEU A 76 -15.11 22.81 29.75
CA LEU A 76 -15.63 21.52 29.37
C LEU A 76 -16.14 20.75 30.60
N SER A 77 -17.38 20.24 30.52
CA SER A 77 -17.92 19.39 31.59
C SER A 77 -17.12 18.10 31.75
N GLU A 78 -17.05 17.57 32.98
CA GLU A 78 -16.37 16.31 33.28
C GLU A 78 -16.88 15.14 32.44
N GLU A 79 -18.19 15.10 32.17
CA GLU A 79 -18.80 14.07 31.32
C GLU A 79 -18.26 14.12 29.88
N LYS A 80 -18.19 15.33 29.28
CA LYS A 80 -17.63 15.50 27.93
C LYS A 80 -16.13 15.24 27.90
N ARG A 81 -15.40 15.66 28.93
CA ARG A 81 -13.97 15.41 29.09
C ARG A 81 -13.69 13.90 29.08
N LYS A 82 -14.43 13.13 29.88
CA LYS A 82 -14.34 11.67 29.91
C LYS A 82 -14.69 11.06 28.56
N HIS A 83 -15.77 11.52 27.92
CA HIS A 83 -16.17 11.02 26.60
C HIS A 83 -15.09 11.24 25.53
N TYR A 84 -14.49 12.43 25.46
CA TYR A 84 -13.43 12.74 24.50
C TYR A 84 -12.16 11.92 24.75
N LEU A 85 -11.78 11.71 26.02
CA LEU A 85 -10.67 10.82 26.37
C LEU A 85 -10.94 9.38 25.89
N THR A 86 -12.16 8.87 26.07
CA THR A 86 -12.54 7.55 25.57
C THR A 86 -12.46 7.45 24.04
N ILE A 87 -12.82 8.50 23.31
CA ILE A 87 -12.66 8.51 21.85
C ILE A 87 -11.18 8.45 21.47
N ILE A 88 -10.32 9.26 22.12
CA ILE A 88 -8.86 9.23 21.88
C ILE A 88 -8.29 7.83 22.15
N GLU A 89 -8.68 7.19 23.25
CA GLU A 89 -8.27 5.83 23.60
C GLU A 89 -8.72 4.80 22.55
N THR A 90 -9.94 4.94 22.05
CA THR A 90 -10.50 4.05 21.02
C THR A 90 -9.72 4.18 19.70
N GLU A 91 -9.46 5.41 19.24
CA GLU A 91 -8.75 5.65 17.99
C GLU A 91 -7.25 5.28 18.07
N THR A 92 -6.61 5.48 19.22
CA THR A 92 -5.22 5.03 19.45
C THR A 92 -5.12 3.51 19.47
N THR A 93 -6.11 2.82 20.04
CA THR A 93 -6.23 1.36 19.99
C THR A 93 -6.43 0.87 18.54
N ARG A 94 -7.27 1.55 17.76
CA ARG A 94 -7.48 1.24 16.35
C ARG A 94 -6.19 1.40 15.52
N LEU A 95 -5.47 2.50 15.71
CA LEU A 95 -4.17 2.73 15.06
C LEU A 95 -3.14 1.65 15.43
N SER A 96 -3.10 1.23 16.69
CA SER A 96 -2.21 0.15 17.14
C SER A 96 -2.51 -1.16 16.42
N LYS A 97 -3.79 -1.53 16.28
CA LYS A 97 -4.22 -2.73 15.53
C LYS A 97 -3.85 -2.64 14.05
N LEU A 98 -4.06 -1.48 13.43
CA LEU A 98 -3.68 -1.26 12.03
C LEU A 98 -2.16 -1.45 11.85
N SER A 99 -1.35 -0.84 12.73
CA SER A 99 0.10 -1.02 12.70
C SER A 99 0.54 -2.48 12.87
N GLN A 100 -0.12 -3.24 13.75
CA GLN A 100 0.15 -4.67 13.93
C GLN A 100 -0.17 -5.47 12.67
N ASN A 101 -1.30 -5.17 12.01
CA ASN A 101 -1.69 -5.83 10.76
C ASN A 101 -0.67 -5.55 9.64
N LEU A 102 -0.19 -4.31 9.52
CA LEU A 102 0.84 -3.94 8.54
C LEU A 102 2.17 -4.67 8.79
N LEU A 103 2.60 -4.77 10.05
CA LEU A 103 3.79 -5.52 10.42
C LEU A 103 3.64 -7.01 10.07
N LYS A 104 2.46 -7.60 10.36
CA LYS A 104 2.17 -8.99 10.04
C LYS A 104 2.20 -9.26 8.53
N LEU A 105 1.65 -8.36 7.72
CA LEU A 105 1.72 -8.46 6.25
C LEU A 105 3.17 -8.45 5.76
N THR A 106 3.99 -7.53 6.28
CA THR A 106 5.41 -7.41 5.91
C THR A 106 6.18 -8.70 6.23
N LEU A 107 5.86 -9.36 7.36
CA LEU A 107 6.48 -10.62 7.75
C LEU A 107 6.06 -11.78 6.83
N LEU A 108 4.77 -11.87 6.46
CA LEU A 108 4.28 -12.91 5.54
C LEU A 108 4.93 -12.80 4.16
N GLU A 109 5.07 -11.58 3.61
CA GLU A 109 5.77 -11.35 2.34
C GLU A 109 7.25 -11.77 2.41
N SER A 110 7.88 -11.69 3.59
CA SER A 110 9.28 -12.09 3.78
C SER A 110 9.47 -13.61 3.90
N GLU A 111 8.47 -14.34 4.39
CA GLU A 111 8.51 -15.80 4.56
C GLU A 111 8.20 -16.57 3.27
N GLU A 112 7.45 -15.99 2.33
CA GLU A 112 7.20 -16.60 1.01
C GLU A 112 8.45 -16.61 0.09
N TYR A 113 9.51 -15.85 0.43
CA TYR A 113 10.77 -15.81 -0.32
C TYR A 113 11.81 -16.82 0.18
N THR A 114 11.45 -18.10 0.31
CA THR A 114 12.43 -19.19 0.24
C THR A 114 12.40 -19.77 -1.17
N PRO A 115 13.27 -19.33 -2.10
CA PRO A 115 13.37 -20.02 -3.39
C PRO A 115 13.79 -21.46 -3.12
N GLU A 116 12.97 -22.41 -3.56
CA GLU A 116 13.35 -23.82 -3.64
C GLU A 116 14.68 -23.89 -4.40
N ARG A 117 15.72 -24.31 -3.68
CA ARG A 117 17.06 -24.48 -4.24
C ARG A 117 16.98 -25.67 -5.19
N VAL A 118 16.97 -25.40 -6.50
CA VAL A 118 17.21 -26.39 -7.55
C VAL A 118 18.70 -26.70 -7.64
#